data_AF-A0A3C2B3C4-F1
#
_entry.id   AF-A0A3C2B3C4-F1
#
_cell.length_a   1.000
_cell.length_b   1.000
_cell.length_c   1.000
_cell.angle_alpha   90.00
_cell.angle_beta   90.00
_cell.angle_gamma   90.00
#
_symmetry.space_group_name_H-M   'P 1'
#
loop_
_entity.id
_entity.type
_entity.pdbx_description
1 polymer ?
#
loop_
_entity_poly.entity_id
_entity_poly.type
_entity_poly.pdbx_seq_one_letter_code
_entity_poly.pdbx_strand_id
1 'polypeptide(L)' 'PIGVLAAAIARHIGARNVVVTDINPYRLRMAAAMGATRTVDVRSEELGPVMQELGMTEGFD' A
#
# COMPACT_ATOMS: atom_id res chain seq x y z
N PRO A 1 9.98 5.91 7.01
CA PRO A 1 11.10 5.00 6.66
C PRO A 1 10.77 3.53 6.92
N ILE A 2 10.34 3.16 8.14
CA ILE A 2 10.02 1.76 8.51
C ILE A 2 8.91 1.16 7.64
N GLY A 3 7.80 1.89 7.41
CA GLY A 3 6.70 1.38 6.58
C GLY A 3 7.07 1.08 5.13
N VAL A 4 8.01 1.85 4.55
CA VAL A 4 8.53 1.59 3.19
C VAL A 4 9.42 0.33 3.17
N LEU A 5 10.22 0.13 4.22
CA LEU A 5 10.98 -1.11 4.41
C LEU A 5 10.05 -2.32 4.58
N ALA A 6 8.98 -2.18 5.36
CA ALA A 6 7.98 -3.21 5.55
C ALA A 6 7.28 -3.57 4.22
N ALA A 7 6.94 -2.57 3.39
CA ALA A 7 6.37 -2.80 2.07
C ALA A 7 7.32 -3.61 1.16
N ALA A 8 8.61 -3.26 1.17
CA ALA A 8 9.62 -3.98 0.41
C ALA A 8 9.76 -5.44 0.88
N ILE A 9 9.79 -5.66 2.20
CA ILE A 9 9.89 -7.00 2.79
C ILE A 9 8.64 -7.81 2.45
N ALA A 10 7.43 -7.27 2.69
CA ALA A 10 6.16 -7.92 2.38
C ALA A 10 6.10 -8.34 0.92
N ARG A 11 6.54 -7.47 0.00
CA ARG A 11 6.61 -7.80 -1.42
C ARG A 11 7.63 -8.91 -1.70
N HIS A 12 8.82 -8.83 -1.10
CA HIS A 12 9.87 -9.82 -1.28
C HIS A 12 9.47 -11.21 -0.79
N ILE A 13 8.70 -11.31 0.30
CA ILE A 13 8.22 -12.59 0.84
C ILE A 13 6.93 -13.10 0.17
N GLY A 14 6.47 -12.45 -0.90
CA GLY A 14 5.38 -12.94 -1.73
C GLY A 14 3.97 -12.48 -1.35
N ALA A 15 3.83 -11.37 -0.61
CA ALA A 15 2.52 -10.78 -0.36
C ALA A 15 1.81 -10.46 -1.69
N ARG A 16 0.55 -10.91 -1.81
CA ARG A 16 -0.27 -10.71 -3.01
C ARG A 16 -0.50 -9.22 -3.27
N ASN A 17 -0.98 -8.51 -2.25
CA ASN A 17 -1.24 -7.08 -2.27
C ASN A 17 -0.52 -6.42 -1.11
N VAL A 18 0.29 -5.40 -1.40
CA VAL A 18 0.90 -4.53 -0.39
C VAL A 18 0.33 -3.14 -0.57
N VAL A 19 -0.46 -2.67 0.39
CA VAL A 19 -1.08 -1.33 0.35
C VAL A 19 -0.44 -0.45 1.41
N VAL A 20 0.07 0.70 1.00
CA VAL A 20 0.69 1.67 1.90
C VAL A 20 -0.15 2.94 1.94
N THR A 21 -0.52 3.36 3.13
CA THR A 21 -1.25 4.61 3.37
C THR A 21 -0.32 5.62 4.03
N ASP A 22 -0.42 6.88 3.61
CA ASP A 22 0.28 8.02 4.20
C ASP A 22 -0.41 9.30 3.71
N ILE A 23 -0.08 10.44 4.30
CA ILE A 23 -0.50 11.77 3.84
C ILE A 23 0.61 12.50 3.07
N ASN A 24 1.82 11.94 3.04
CA ASN A 24 2.97 12.56 2.42
C ASN A 24 3.23 11.95 1.04
N PRO A 25 3.03 12.70 -0.06
CA PRO A 25 3.22 12.19 -1.42
C PRO A 25 4.63 11.69 -1.70
N TYR A 26 5.65 12.25 -1.05
CA TYR A 26 7.03 11.77 -1.19
C TYR A 26 7.18 10.35 -0.62
N ARG A 27 6.58 10.08 0.55
CA ARG A 27 6.63 8.76 1.16
C ARG A 27 5.85 7.71 0.36
N LEU A 28 4.70 8.10 -0.18
CA LEU A 28 3.91 7.25 -1.07
C LEU A 28 4.72 6.90 -2.34
N ARG A 29 5.34 7.88 -3.01
CA ARG A 29 6.21 7.60 -4.17
C ARG A 29 7.36 6.65 -3.81
N MET A 30 7.95 6.83 -2.64
CA MET A 30 9.01 5.94 -2.16
C MET A 30 8.50 4.52 -1.90
N ALA A 31 7.31 4.37 -1.32
CA ALA A 31 6.68 3.06 -1.11
C ALA A 31 6.34 2.36 -2.44
N ALA A 32 5.82 3.09 -3.43
CA ALA A 32 5.58 2.57 -4.77
C ALA A 32 6.88 2.08 -5.42
N ALA A 33 7.95 2.87 -5.35
CA ALA A 33 9.27 2.50 -5.87
C ALA A 33 9.85 1.25 -5.18
N MET A 34 9.44 0.97 -3.95
CA MET A 34 9.88 -0.17 -3.15
C MET A 34 8.97 -1.40 -3.26
N GLY A 35 7.98 -1.38 -4.16
CA GLY A 35 7.17 -2.55 -4.49
C GLY A 35 5.82 -2.64 -3.78
N ALA A 36 5.32 -1.54 -3.21
CA ALA A 36 3.91 -1.46 -2.82
C ALA A 36 3.02 -1.65 -4.06
N THR A 37 2.04 -2.55 -3.97
CA THR A 37 1.03 -2.75 -5.02
C THR A 37 0.20 -1.49 -5.20
N ARG A 38 -0.19 -0.85 -4.09
CA ARG A 38 -0.90 0.43 -4.09
C ARG A 38 -0.44 1.35 -2.98
N THR A 39 -0.51 2.63 -3.29
CA THR A 39 -0.24 3.72 -2.35
C THR A 39 -1.45 4.62 -2.32
N VAL A 40 -1.94 4.95 -1.13
CA VAL A 40 -3.20 5.68 -0.95
C VAL A 40 -2.94 6.93 -0.13
N ASP A 41 -3.31 8.09 -0.67
CA ASP A 41 -3.36 9.32 0.12
C ASP A 41 -4.72 9.40 0.82
N VAL A 42 -4.72 9.10 2.12
CA VAL A 42 -5.95 9.01 2.93
C VAL A 42 -6.69 10.34 3.11
N ARG A 43 -6.13 11.45 2.60
CA ARG A 43 -6.82 12.75 2.56
C ARG A 43 -7.74 12.89 1.36
N SER A 44 -7.48 12.14 0.29
CA SER A 44 -8.19 12.22 -0.99
C SER A 44 -8.85 10.92 -1.40
N GLU A 45 -8.49 9.80 -0.80
CA GLU A 45 -8.94 8.47 -1.18
C GLU A 45 -9.41 7.67 0.05
N GLU A 46 -10.47 6.87 -0.16
CA GLU A 46 -10.97 5.94 0.85
C GLU A 46 -10.46 4.51 0.60
N LEU A 47 -10.24 3.74 1.68
CA LEU A 47 -9.71 2.38 1.57
C LEU A 47 -10.71 1.37 1.02
N GLY A 48 -12.01 1.56 1.25
CA GLY A 48 -13.06 0.66 0.76
C GLY A 48 -13.02 0.48 -0.77
N PRO A 49 -13.06 1.57 -1.55
CA PRO A 49 -12.89 1.51 -3.01
C PRO A 49 -11.56 0.88 -3.46
N VAL A 50 -10.45 1.18 -2.76
CA VAL A 50 -9.14 0.60 -3.08
C VAL A 50 -9.14 -0.92 -2.87
N MET A 51 -9.77 -1.41 -1.81
CA MET A 51 -9.93 -2.84 -1.57
C MET A 51 -10.78 -3.51 -2.67
N GLN A 52 -11.87 -2.88 -3.08
CA GLN A 52 -12.71 -3.38 -4.17
C GLN A 52 -11.95 -3.47 -5.49
N GLU A 53 -11.15 -2.45 -5.82
CA GLU A 53 -10.31 -2.44 -7.02
C GLU A 53 -9.26 -3.56 -6.99
N LEU A 54 -8.72 -3.86 -5.81
CA LEU A 54 -7.77 -4.95 -5.60
C LEU A 54 -8.44 -6.33 -5.45
N GLY A 55 -9.77 -6.41 -5.57
CA GLY A 55 -10.54 -7.65 -5.41
C GLY A 55 -10.45 -8.24 -3.99
N MET A 56 -10.18 -7.41 -2.99
CA MET A 56 -10.05 -7.81 -1.59
C MET A 56 -11.44 -7.86 -0.94
N THR A 57 -11.93 -9.07 -0.66
CA THR A 57 -13.28 -9.30 -0.11
C THR A 57 -13.31 -9.44 1.41
N GLU A 58 -12.21 -9.88 2.03
CA GLU A 58 -12.16 -10.21 3.47
C GLU A 58 -11.44 -9.17 4.33
N GLY A 59 -10.65 -8.27 3.74
CA GLY A 59 -9.84 -7.31 4.50
C GLY A 59 -8.37 -7.31 4.11
N PHE A 60 -7.55 -6.67 4.95
CA PHE A 60 -6.09 -6.73 4.91
C PHE A 60 -5.59 -7.72 5.96
N ASP A 61 -4.61 -8.56 5.59
CA ASP A 61 -3.93 -9.54 6.46
C ASP A 61 -2.44 -9.20 6.64
#